data_AF-A0A174W8G0-F1
#
_entry.id   AF-A0A174W8G0-F1
#
_cell.length_a   1.000
_cell.length_b   1.000
_cell.length_c   1.000
_cell.angle_alpha   90.00
_cell.angle_beta   90.00
_cell.angle_gamma   90.00
#
_symmetry.space_group_name_H-M   'P 1'
#
loop_
_entity.id
_entity.type
_entity.pdbx_description
1 polymer ?
#
loop_
_entity_poly.entity_id
_entity_poly.type
_entity_poly.pdbx_seq_one_letter_code
_entity_poly.pdbx_strand_id
1 'polypeptide(L)'
;MVRSADKYHPLDRDDLRKILEKYNVNRIFVGHTIFDDITTFYHYKVIAVNVDNQENKEKSRGRGVMIGKDGSLFVVYDSGKQEPLLTD
;
A
#
# COMPACT_ATOMS: atom_id res chain seq x y z
N MET A 1 -5.19 -1.50 17.74
CA MET A 1 -5.12 -0.11 18.25
C MET A 1 -4.42 0.71 17.18
N VAL A 2 -5.11 1.69 16.59
CA VAL A 2 -4.56 2.58 15.54
C VAL A 2 -4.31 3.93 16.19
N ARG A 3 -3.13 4.51 15.99
CA ARG A 3 -2.69 5.73 16.68
C ARG A 3 -3.26 6.96 15.98
N SER A 4 -4.06 7.76 16.70
CA SER A 4 -4.73 8.97 16.20
C SER A 4 -3.85 10.24 16.22
N ALA A 5 -2.52 10.11 16.13
CA ALA A 5 -1.61 11.25 16.18
C ALA A 5 -1.41 11.89 14.79
N ASP A 6 -0.92 13.13 14.75
CA ASP A 6 -0.56 13.84 13.51
C ASP A 6 0.33 12.97 12.62
N LYS A 7 0.04 13.01 11.30
CA LYS A 7 0.70 12.17 10.31
C LYS A 7 2.22 12.44 10.36
N TYR A 8 2.92 11.35 10.66
CA TYR A 8 4.35 11.23 10.97
C TYR A 8 5.26 11.89 9.93
N HIS A 9 6.48 12.26 10.35
CA HIS A 9 7.54 12.69 9.42
C HIS A 9 7.83 11.54 8.42
N PRO A 10 7.66 11.77 7.11
CA PRO A 10 7.92 10.73 6.13
C PRO A 10 9.36 10.22 6.25
N LEU A 11 9.53 8.88 6.17
CA LEU A 11 10.82 8.21 6.07
C LEU A 11 11.70 8.92 5.03
N ASP A 12 12.93 9.25 5.39
CA ASP A 12 13.84 9.88 4.44
C ASP A 12 14.11 8.96 3.24
N ARG A 13 14.29 9.54 2.05
CA ARG A 13 14.46 8.79 0.81
C ARG A 13 15.74 7.95 0.81
N ASP A 14 16.83 8.44 1.42
CA ASP A 14 18.08 7.70 1.53
C ASP A 14 17.96 6.54 2.51
N ASP A 15 17.20 6.72 3.59
CA ASP A 15 16.95 5.63 4.54
C ASP A 15 16.04 4.56 3.92
N LEU A 16 15.02 4.95 3.16
CA LEU A 16 14.25 3.99 2.36
C LEU A 16 15.16 3.22 1.40
N ARG A 17 16.06 3.91 0.69
CA ARG A 17 17.01 3.27 -0.24
C ARG A 17 17.87 2.23 0.49
N LYS A 18 18.46 2.58 1.63
CA LYS A 18 19.26 1.65 2.44
C LYS A 18 18.45 0.42 2.89
N ILE A 19 17.17 0.60 3.26
CA ILE A 19 16.30 -0.51 3.65
C ILE A 19 16.07 -1.45 2.46
N LEU A 20 15.70 -0.90 1.29
CA LEU A 20 15.48 -1.68 0.08
C LEU A 20 16.74 -2.46 -0.34
N GLU A 21 17.90 -1.80 -0.33
CA GLU A 21 19.20 -2.42 -0.63
C GLU A 21 19.55 -3.52 0.36
N LYS A 22 19.37 -3.27 1.67
CA LYS A 22 19.66 -4.25 2.73
C LYS A 22 18.87 -5.56 2.57
N TYR A 23 17.61 -5.46 2.17
CA TYR A 23 16.74 -6.63 2.00
C TYR A 23 16.72 -7.15 0.56
N ASN A 24 17.44 -6.50 -0.36
CA ASN A 24 17.44 -6.81 -1.80
C ASN A 24 16.02 -6.89 -2.39
N VAL A 25 15.19 -5.88 -2.11
CA VAL A 25 13.81 -5.78 -2.59
C VAL A 25 13.58 -4.46 -3.30
N ASN A 26 12.68 -4.45 -4.29
CA ASN A 26 12.30 -3.23 -5.02
C ASN A 26 11.21 -2.42 -4.30
N ARG A 27 10.50 -3.06 -3.35
CA ARG A 27 9.26 -2.56 -2.76
C ARG A 27 8.98 -3.17 -1.40
N ILE A 28 8.26 -2.44 -0.56
CA ILE A 28 7.77 -2.87 0.75
C ILE A 28 6.25 -2.69 0.81
N PHE A 29 5.55 -3.68 1.35
CA PHE A 29 4.14 -3.58 1.72
C PHE A 29 4.03 -3.37 3.22
N VAL A 30 3.27 -2.36 3.65
CA VAL A 30 3.15 -2.00 5.06
C VAL A 30 1.69 -1.92 5.47
N GLY A 31 1.39 -2.47 6.64
CA GLY A 31 0.09 -2.34 7.29
C GLY A 31 0.12 -1.28 8.39
N HIS A 32 -0.66 -1.53 9.45
CA HIS A 32 -0.68 -0.77 10.71
C HIS A 32 -1.39 0.59 10.69
N THR A 33 -0.98 1.52 9.82
CA THR A 33 -1.64 2.83 9.68
C THR A 33 -2.83 2.70 8.72
N ILE A 34 -4.01 3.18 9.11
CA ILE A 34 -5.21 3.17 8.25
C ILE A 34 -5.14 4.33 7.27
N PHE A 35 -5.33 4.04 5.98
CA PHE A 35 -5.55 5.01 4.91
C PHE A 35 -6.94 4.81 4.28
N ASP A 36 -7.48 5.87 3.67
CA ASP A 36 -8.77 5.85 2.97
C ASP A 36 -8.83 4.84 1.81
N ASP A 37 -7.69 4.54 1.19
CA ASP A 37 -7.54 3.55 0.13
C ASP A 37 -6.11 2.99 0.12
N ILE A 38 -5.88 1.94 -0.67
CA ILE A 38 -4.53 1.42 -0.95
C ILE A 38 -3.68 2.56 -1.51
N THR A 39 -2.67 2.96 -0.74
CA THR A 39 -1.90 4.18 -1.01
C THR A 39 -0.45 3.82 -1.30
N THR A 40 0.16 4.49 -2.27
CA THR A 40 1.58 4.33 -2.59
C THR A 40 2.39 5.56 -2.23
N PHE A 41 3.65 5.33 -1.87
CA PHE A 41 4.63 6.37 -1.56
C PHE A 41 5.95 6.09 -2.29
N TYR A 42 6.76 7.13 -2.44
CA TYR A 42 8.12 7.05 -2.99
C TYR A 42 8.19 6.35 -4.35
N HIS A 43 7.32 6.75 -5.30
CA HIS A 43 7.22 6.11 -6.61
C HIS A 43 7.02 4.59 -6.49
N TYR A 44 5.96 4.19 -5.77
CA TYR A 44 5.51 2.79 -5.65
C TYR A 44 6.46 1.84 -4.91
N LYS A 45 7.50 2.38 -4.26
CA LYS A 45 8.43 1.61 -3.42
C LYS A 45 7.84 1.24 -2.06
N VAL A 46 6.86 1.99 -1.58
CA VAL A 46 6.11 1.65 -0.37
C VAL A 46 4.63 1.61 -0.70
N ILE A 47 3.97 0.50 -0.40
CA ILE A 47 2.54 0.31 -0.59
C ILE A 47 1.90 0.11 0.78
N ALA A 48 1.09 1.09 1.21
CA ALA A 48 0.27 0.97 2.39
C ALA A 48 -1.02 0.23 2.04
N VAL A 49 -1.19 -0.94 2.63
CA VAL A 49 -2.31 -1.86 2.32
C VAL A 49 -3.39 -1.88 3.40
N ASN A 50 -3.18 -1.16 4.50
CA ASN A 50 -4.10 -1.16 5.62
C ASN A 50 -5.13 -0.03 5.45
N VAL A 51 -6.37 -0.43 5.24
CA VAL A 51 -7.52 0.44 5.04
C VAL A 51 -8.58 0.16 6.11
N ASP A 52 -9.57 1.04 6.21
CA ASP A 52 -10.78 0.70 6.97
C ASP A 52 -11.62 -0.28 6.16
N ASN A 53 -11.70 -1.53 6.64
CA ASN A 53 -12.38 -2.61 5.93
C ASN A 53 -13.88 -2.40 5.78
N GLN A 54 -14.51 -1.75 6.77
CA GLN A 54 -15.95 -1.49 6.74
C GLN A 54 -16.23 -0.33 5.81
N GLU A 55 -15.52 0.78 5.99
CA GLU A 55 -15.70 1.97 5.16
C GLU A 55 -15.40 1.69 3.68
N ASN A 56 -14.33 0.95 3.37
CA ASN A 56 -14.01 0.61 1.98
C ASN A 56 -15.02 -0.35 1.36
N LYS A 57 -15.65 -1.23 2.15
CA LYS A 57 -16.75 -2.07 1.67
C LYS A 57 -17.96 -1.21 1.33
N GLU A 58 -18.36 -0.33 2.23
CA GLU A 58 -19.51 0.56 2.05
C GLU A 58 -19.31 1.52 0.86
N LYS A 59 -18.07 1.99 0.64
CA LYS A 59 -17.69 2.89 -0.45
C LYS A 59 -17.26 2.18 -1.74
N SER A 60 -17.31 0.85 -1.82
CA SER A 60 -16.84 0.06 -2.96
C SER A 60 -15.38 0.37 -3.38
N ARG A 61 -14.49 0.59 -2.41
CA ARG A 61 -13.05 0.83 -2.60
C ARG A 61 -12.23 -0.46 -2.55
N GLY A 62 -10.96 -0.36 -2.93
CA GLY A 62 -10.00 -1.46 -2.84
C GLY A 62 -9.76 -1.90 -1.39
N ARG A 63 -9.66 -3.20 -1.16
CA ARG A 63 -9.39 -3.76 0.19
C ARG A 63 -8.23 -4.75 0.24
N GLY A 64 -7.58 -4.98 -0.88
CA GLY A 64 -6.42 -5.87 -0.95
C GLY A 64 -5.56 -5.58 -2.16
N VAL A 65 -4.35 -6.14 -2.12
CA VAL A 65 -3.44 -6.16 -3.26
C VAL A 65 -3.17 -7.60 -3.65
N MET A 66 -3.36 -7.91 -4.93
CA MET A 66 -2.95 -9.17 -5.52
C MET A 66 -1.61 -9.00 -6.23
N ILE A 67 -0.70 -9.95 -6.01
CA ILE A 67 0.57 -10.05 -6.72
C ILE A 67 0.44 -11.20 -7.72
N GLY A 68 0.49 -10.86 -9.01
CA GLY A 68 0.46 -11.82 -10.11
C GLY A 68 1.75 -12.62 -10.19
N LYS A 69 1.71 -13.75 -10.92
CA LYS A 69 2.88 -14.63 -11.09
C LYS A 69 4.03 -13.97 -11.86
N ASP A 70 3.71 -13.00 -12.71
CA ASP A 70 4.64 -12.17 -13.48
C ASP A 70 5.11 -10.93 -12.71
N GLY A 71 4.69 -10.75 -11.45
CA GLY A 71 4.99 -9.59 -10.64
C GLY A 71 4.06 -8.39 -10.87
N SER A 72 3.03 -8.53 -11.71
CA SER A 72 1.97 -7.52 -11.85
C SER A 72 1.26 -7.31 -10.51
N LEU A 73 0.83 -6.07 -10.25
CA LEU A 73 0.11 -5.71 -9.04
C LEU A 73 -1.29 -5.22 -9.37
N PHE A 74 -2.27 -5.67 -8.59
CA PHE A 74 -3.65 -5.24 -8.73
C PHE A 74 -4.24 -4.85 -7.38
N VAL A 75 -5.01 -3.77 -7.37
CA VAL A 75 -5.96 -3.49 -6.29
C VAL A 75 -7.19 -4.37 -6.50
N VAL A 76 -7.61 -5.07 -5.45
CA VAL A 76 -8.75 -5.99 -5.48
C VAL A 76 -9.93 -5.39 -4.72
N TYR A 77 -11.09 -5.44 -5.37
CA TYR A 77 -12.36 -4.94 -4.86
C TYR A 77 -13.28 -6.10 -4.46
N ASP A 78 -14.25 -5.81 -3.58
CA ASP A 78 -15.24 -6.80 -3.12
C ASP A 78 -16.16 -7.33 -4.22
N SER A 79 -16.32 -6.57 -5.30
CA SER A 79 -17.06 -7.00 -6.50
C SER A 79 -16.33 -8.08 -7.30
N GLY A 80 -15.09 -8.42 -6.94
CA GLY A 80 -14.20 -9.27 -7.72
C GLY A 80 -13.46 -8.52 -8.84
N LYS A 81 -13.74 -7.23 -9.03
CA LYS A 81 -12.99 -6.36 -9.95
C LYS A 81 -11.53 -6.26 -9.50
N GLN A 82 -10.64 -6.24 -10.47
CA GLN A 82 -9.21 -6.03 -10.29
C GLN A 82 -8.78 -4.85 -11.16
N GLU A 83 -8.09 -3.89 -10.57
CA GLU A 83 -7.50 -2.78 -11.31
C GLU A 83 -5.98 -2.79 -11.12
N PRO A 84 -5.19 -2.53 -12.17
CA PRO A 84 -3.74 -2.39 -12.02
C PRO A 84 -3.44 -1.36 -10.92
N LEU A 85 -2.60 -1.75 -9.96
CA LEU A 85 -2.06 -0.78 -9.02
C LEU A 85 -1.10 0.07 -9.84
N LEU A 86 -1.54 1.28 -10.20
CA LEU A 86 -0.83 2.19 -11.09
C LEU A 86 0.66 2.23 -10.74
N THR A 87 1.50 2.22 -11.76
CA THR A 87 2.96 2.30 -11.65
C THR A 87 3.40 3.38 -12.64
N ASP A 88 3.29 4.65 -12.27
CA ASP A 88 3.89 5.74 -13.04
C ASP A 88 5.38 5.98 -12.68
#